data_AF-A0A931K3P0-F1
#
_entry.id   AF-A0A931K3P0-F1
#
_cell.length_a   1.000
_cell.length_b   1.000
_cell.length_c   1.000
_cell.angle_alpha   90.00
_cell.angle_beta   90.00
_cell.angle_gamma   90.00
#
_symmetry.space_group_name_H-M   'P 1'
#
loop_
_entity.id
_entity.type
_entity.pdbx_description
1 polymer ?
#
loop_
_entity_poly.entity_id
_entity_poly.type
_entity_poly.pdbx_seq_one_letter_code
_entity_poly.pdbx_strand_id
1 'polypeptide(L)'
;MAAGDARAGPCAEQLGVQCEAKLSLSAMTQSAETAPAPWGDHAPTGFRKSLIDASRGGLGLAVRPVAWLNPGPVDIEVNGFRARLHPRDNLSEKRALARPDKLERRELDYLIDALTPDSSFIDIGANFGLYSLTLAAAANGPRRILAIEPQPEMLRRLRFNISASGFAERIEVRAVAVAGQAGTLSFTENTHNRGESGLIGEGGLTVEAITLLQLLDAAGIDQADAIKIDVEGAEPEILEAFFAEAPKARWPKRLVLERLPHLSGRDPVVMAEAAGYRVVMDTGRNTALEF
;
A
#
# COMPACT_ATOMS: atom_id res chain seq x y z
N MET A 1 -79.91 30.75 -6.95
CA MET A 1 -80.38 30.32 -8.29
C MET A 1 -79.23 30.66 -9.25
N ALA A 2 -78.29 29.73 -9.46
CA ALA A 2 -78.16 28.85 -10.64
C ALA A 2 -77.92 29.67 -11.93
N ALA A 3 -76.96 29.40 -12.82
CA ALA A 3 -76.01 28.30 -13.03
C ALA A 3 -74.87 28.82 -13.96
N GLY A 4 -73.75 28.09 -14.05
CA GLY A 4 -72.64 28.41 -14.98
C GLY A 4 -71.56 27.32 -15.05
N ASP A 5 -71.77 26.40 -15.99
CA ASP A 5 -70.92 25.39 -16.65
C ASP A 5 -69.50 24.98 -16.17
N ALA A 6 -69.41 23.67 -15.90
CA ALA A 6 -68.46 22.64 -16.37
C ALA A 6 -66.98 22.96 -16.69
N ARG A 7 -66.08 22.22 -16.00
CA ARG A 7 -65.14 21.28 -16.64
C ARG A 7 -64.58 20.26 -15.64
N ALA A 8 -64.43 19.04 -16.14
CA ALA A 8 -64.05 17.81 -15.46
C ALA A 8 -62.60 17.80 -14.94
N GLY A 9 -62.39 17.12 -13.82
CA GLY A 9 -61.09 16.62 -13.38
C GLY A 9 -61.17 15.12 -13.08
N PRO A 10 -60.11 14.34 -13.33
CA PRO A 10 -59.85 13.07 -12.65
C PRO A 10 -58.77 13.32 -11.57
N CYS A 11 -58.78 12.84 -10.32
CA CYS A 11 -59.18 11.58 -9.67
C CYS A 11 -58.41 10.33 -10.12
N ALA A 12 -57.95 9.56 -9.11
CA ALA A 12 -57.32 8.22 -9.13
C ALA A 12 -55.81 8.20 -9.47
N GLU A 13 -54.92 7.95 -8.49
CA GLU A 13 -54.45 6.63 -8.00
C GLU A 13 -53.21 6.13 -8.76
N GLN A 14 -52.40 5.29 -8.08
CA GLN A 14 -51.22 4.55 -8.57
C GLN A 14 -49.89 5.34 -8.59
N LEU A 15 -48.78 4.91 -7.97
CA LEU A 15 -48.36 3.66 -7.35
C LEU A 15 -47.24 3.99 -6.34
N GLY A 16 -47.31 3.38 -5.16
CA GLY A 16 -46.16 3.24 -4.29
C GLY A 16 -45.16 2.28 -4.92
N VAL A 17 -43.88 2.65 -4.92
CA VAL A 17 -42.78 1.71 -5.06
C VAL A 17 -41.73 2.09 -4.02
N GLN A 18 -41.68 1.29 -2.96
CA GLN A 18 -40.55 1.21 -2.06
C GLN A 18 -39.31 0.88 -2.88
N CYS A 19 -38.32 1.77 -2.89
CA CYS A 19 -37.00 1.47 -3.42
C CYS A 19 -36.22 0.74 -2.31
N GLU A 20 -36.62 -0.49 -1.99
CA GLU A 20 -35.73 -1.42 -1.29
C GLU A 20 -34.71 -1.92 -2.30
N ALA A 21 -33.53 -1.30 -2.30
CA ALA A 21 -32.36 -1.83 -2.96
C ALA A 21 -32.02 -3.18 -2.29
N LYS A 22 -32.48 -4.27 -2.90
CA LYS A 22 -31.97 -5.63 -2.68
C LYS A 22 -30.47 -5.62 -2.96
N LEU A 23 -29.70 -5.42 -1.90
CA LEU A 23 -28.33 -5.91 -1.78
C LEU A 23 -28.40 -7.44 -1.95
N SER A 24 -28.25 -7.91 -3.19
CA SER A 24 -28.11 -9.33 -3.46
C SER A 24 -26.75 -9.77 -2.90
N LEU A 25 -26.80 -10.39 -1.72
CA LEU A 25 -25.78 -11.30 -1.23
C LEU A 25 -25.52 -12.35 -2.33
N SER A 26 -24.52 -12.13 -3.17
CA SER A 26 -23.79 -13.25 -3.76
C SER A 26 -22.88 -13.80 -2.68
N ALA A 27 -23.42 -14.78 -1.96
CA ALA A 27 -22.66 -15.67 -1.10
C ALA A 27 -21.66 -16.45 -1.96
N MET A 28 -20.49 -15.85 -2.18
CA MET A 28 -19.30 -16.64 -2.44
C MET A 28 -18.93 -17.31 -1.13
N THR A 29 -19.02 -18.64 -1.12
CA THR A 29 -18.54 -19.51 -0.07
C THR A 29 -17.13 -19.08 0.35
N GLN A 30 -17.03 -18.36 1.46
CA GLN A 30 -15.79 -18.27 2.23
C GLN A 30 -15.52 -19.69 2.70
N SER A 31 -14.64 -20.40 1.97
CA SER A 31 -13.87 -21.48 2.56
C SER A 31 -13.35 -20.95 3.89
N ALA A 32 -13.64 -21.65 4.98
CA ALA A 32 -13.17 -21.27 6.31
C ALA A 32 -11.64 -21.20 6.27
N GLU A 33 -11.08 -20.01 6.03
CA GLU A 33 -9.66 -19.76 6.14
C GLU A 33 -9.31 -20.08 7.58
N THR A 34 -8.52 -21.14 7.76
CA THR A 34 -7.94 -21.45 9.05
C THR A 34 -7.15 -20.23 9.48
N ALA A 35 -7.39 -19.75 10.70
CA ALA A 35 -6.67 -18.60 11.22
C ALA A 35 -5.17 -18.82 11.02
N PRO A 36 -4.42 -17.81 10.53
CA PRO A 36 -3.00 -17.98 10.28
C PRO A 36 -2.30 -18.37 11.57
N ALA A 37 -1.28 -19.23 11.46
CA ALA A 37 -0.48 -19.65 12.60
C ALA A 37 -0.02 -18.42 13.42
N PRO A 38 -0.08 -18.42 14.76
CA PRO A 38 0.37 -17.27 15.56
C PRO A 38 1.83 -16.93 15.28
N TRP A 39 2.22 -15.67 15.53
CA TRP A 39 3.62 -15.27 15.43
C TRP A 39 4.47 -16.10 16.39
N GLY A 40 5.59 -16.62 15.88
CA GLY A 40 6.48 -17.52 16.61
C GLY A 40 6.45 -18.96 16.08
N ASP A 41 5.35 -19.39 15.48
CA ASP A 41 5.22 -20.75 14.90
C ASP A 41 6.20 -20.99 13.75
N HIS A 42 6.63 -19.92 13.06
CA HIS A 42 7.64 -19.99 12.02
C HIS A 42 8.99 -19.38 12.45
N ALA A 43 9.25 -19.28 13.75
CA ALA A 43 10.55 -18.84 14.25
C ALA A 43 11.66 -19.78 13.74
N PRO A 44 12.77 -19.24 13.19
CA PRO A 44 13.85 -20.08 12.70
C PRO A 44 14.56 -20.77 13.88
N THR A 45 14.66 -22.11 13.82
CA THR A 45 15.33 -22.94 14.83
C THR A 45 16.47 -23.77 14.23
N GLY A 46 17.38 -24.25 15.08
CA GLY A 46 18.46 -25.17 14.70
C GLY A 46 19.29 -24.68 13.50
N PHE A 47 19.48 -25.56 12.52
CA PHE A 47 20.28 -25.29 11.33
C PHE A 47 19.74 -24.10 10.50
N ARG A 48 18.41 -23.93 10.45
CA ARG A 48 17.76 -22.83 9.71
C ARG A 48 18.16 -21.47 10.30
N LYS A 49 18.18 -21.37 11.64
CA LYS A 49 18.65 -20.17 12.33
C LYS A 49 20.12 -19.88 12.02
N SER A 50 20.98 -20.89 12.16
CA SER A 50 22.42 -20.76 11.88
C SER A 50 22.70 -20.32 10.44
N LEU A 51 21.95 -20.82 9.46
CA LEU A 51 22.07 -20.39 8.06
C LEU A 51 21.64 -18.94 7.84
N ILE A 52 20.52 -18.53 8.43
CA ILE A 52 20.04 -17.14 8.33
C ILE A 52 21.06 -16.19 8.98
N ASP A 53 21.55 -16.53 10.17
CA ASP A 53 22.56 -15.74 10.90
C ASP A 53 23.87 -15.65 10.09
N ALA A 54 24.33 -16.77 9.52
CA ALA A 54 25.51 -16.78 8.65
C ALA A 54 25.31 -15.96 7.36
N SER A 55 24.10 -15.97 6.77
CA SER A 55 23.77 -15.20 5.56
C SER A 55 23.81 -13.68 5.79
N ARG A 56 23.65 -13.25 7.04
CA ARG A 56 23.69 -11.84 7.47
C ARG A 56 25.10 -11.37 7.83
N GLY A 57 25.99 -12.30 8.20
CA GLY A 57 27.38 -12.05 8.58
C GLY A 57 28.35 -11.92 7.41
N GLY A 58 29.67 -11.90 7.71
CA GLY A 58 30.74 -11.66 6.73
C GLY A 58 30.89 -12.71 5.62
N LEU A 59 30.33 -13.92 5.82
CA LEU A 59 30.26 -15.00 4.83
C LEU A 59 29.01 -14.91 3.93
N GLY A 60 28.21 -13.86 4.07
CA GLY A 60 26.83 -13.82 3.61
C GLY A 60 26.60 -14.08 2.12
N LEU A 61 27.51 -13.63 1.24
CA LEU A 61 27.39 -13.86 -0.21
C LEU A 61 27.51 -15.35 -0.58
N ALA A 62 28.31 -16.13 0.14
CA ALA A 62 28.54 -17.55 -0.15
C ALA A 62 27.41 -18.44 0.36
N VAL A 63 26.76 -18.07 1.48
CA VAL A 63 25.75 -18.89 2.16
C VAL A 63 24.31 -18.50 1.76
N ARG A 64 24.13 -17.32 1.18
CA ARG A 64 22.83 -16.81 0.70
C ARG A 64 22.05 -17.77 -0.20
N PRO A 65 22.64 -18.38 -1.25
CA PRO A 65 21.94 -19.34 -2.10
C PRO A 65 21.35 -20.51 -1.29
N VAL A 66 22.06 -20.97 -0.26
CA VAL A 66 21.63 -22.08 0.61
C VAL A 66 20.56 -21.62 1.61
N ALA A 67 20.70 -20.43 2.20
CA ALA A 67 19.67 -19.83 3.03
C ALA A 67 18.36 -19.55 2.25
N TRP A 68 18.45 -19.42 0.93
CA TRP A 68 17.32 -19.19 0.02
C TRP A 68 16.68 -20.47 -0.54
N LEU A 69 17.19 -21.65 -0.18
CA LEU A 69 16.51 -22.94 -0.45
C LEU A 69 15.30 -23.18 0.49
N ASN A 70 14.86 -22.15 1.21
CA ASN A 70 13.89 -22.25 2.28
C ASN A 70 12.46 -22.04 1.75
N PRO A 71 11.60 -23.07 1.69
CA PRO A 71 10.35 -22.98 0.95
C PRO A 71 9.21 -22.28 1.72
N GLY A 72 9.34 -22.07 3.04
CA GLY A 72 8.24 -21.63 3.90
C GLY A 72 8.47 -20.29 4.61
N PRO A 73 7.42 -19.75 5.26
CA PRO A 73 7.50 -18.50 6.00
C PRO A 73 8.53 -18.54 7.13
N VAL A 74 9.02 -17.36 7.52
CA VAL A 74 10.00 -17.15 8.59
C VAL A 74 9.52 -15.99 9.47
N ASP A 75 9.38 -16.23 10.77
CA ASP A 75 9.09 -15.17 11.75
C ASP A 75 10.39 -14.55 12.25
N ILE A 76 10.55 -13.23 12.06
CA ILE A 76 11.70 -12.45 12.56
C ILE A 76 11.26 -11.09 13.08
N GLU A 77 12.15 -10.42 13.79
CA GLU A 77 12.04 -8.97 14.02
C GLU A 77 12.76 -8.19 12.90
N VAL A 78 12.11 -7.13 12.43
CA VAL A 78 12.62 -6.19 11.42
C VAL A 78 12.42 -4.80 11.99
N ASN A 79 13.46 -3.97 12.09
CA ASN A 79 13.36 -2.56 12.51
C ASN A 79 12.42 -2.27 13.70
N GLY A 80 12.42 -3.13 14.72
CA GLY A 80 11.60 -2.96 15.93
C GLY A 80 10.15 -3.47 15.84
N PHE A 81 9.77 -4.14 14.74
CA PHE A 81 8.45 -4.78 14.58
C PHE A 81 8.58 -6.28 14.28
N ARG A 82 7.48 -7.01 14.46
CA ARG A 82 7.38 -8.45 14.22
C ARG A 82 6.84 -8.71 12.81
N ALA A 83 7.59 -9.49 12.03
CA ALA A 83 7.22 -9.83 10.66
C ALA A 83 7.25 -11.34 10.43
N ARG A 84 6.22 -11.86 9.76
CA ARG A 84 6.28 -13.12 9.05
C ARG A 84 6.63 -12.84 7.60
N LEU A 85 7.83 -13.28 7.21
CA LEU A 85 8.33 -13.11 5.86
C LEU A 85 8.14 -14.37 5.03
N HIS A 86 7.88 -14.19 3.75
CA HIS A 86 7.68 -15.19 2.70
C HIS A 86 8.70 -14.93 1.57
N PRO A 87 9.98 -15.27 1.77
CA PRO A 87 11.08 -14.91 0.86
C PRO A 87 11.04 -15.61 -0.50
N ARG A 88 10.17 -16.61 -0.67
CA ARG A 88 10.10 -17.44 -1.86
C ARG A 88 9.42 -16.71 -3.02
N ASP A 89 8.35 -15.97 -2.73
CA ASP A 89 7.49 -15.33 -3.71
C ASP A 89 7.53 -13.80 -3.66
N ASN A 90 8.14 -13.22 -2.63
CA ASN A 90 8.27 -11.76 -2.50
C ASN A 90 9.74 -11.32 -2.35
N LEU A 91 10.18 -10.44 -3.26
CA LEU A 91 11.56 -9.94 -3.30
C LEU A 91 11.89 -9.00 -2.14
N SER A 92 10.95 -8.14 -1.74
CA SER A 92 11.11 -7.20 -0.62
C SER A 92 11.25 -7.96 0.70
N GLU A 93 10.43 -8.98 0.93
CA GLU A 93 10.51 -9.90 2.07
C GLU A 93 11.82 -10.70 2.03
N LYS A 94 12.29 -11.13 0.85
CA LYS A 94 13.59 -11.79 0.69
C LYS A 94 14.76 -10.87 1.06
N ARG A 95 14.70 -9.59 0.65
CA ARG A 95 15.70 -8.58 1.01
C ARG A 95 15.66 -8.28 2.52
N ALA A 96 14.47 -8.18 3.10
CA ALA A 96 14.27 -7.98 4.54
C ALA A 96 14.82 -9.14 5.37
N LEU A 97 14.59 -10.39 4.94
CA LEU A 97 15.19 -11.55 5.61
C LEU A 97 16.72 -11.49 5.56
N ALA A 98 17.27 -11.13 4.40
CA ALA A 98 18.70 -11.15 4.18
C ALA A 98 19.45 -10.03 4.91
N ARG A 99 18.87 -8.83 5.03
CA ARG A 99 19.48 -7.63 5.66
C ARG A 99 18.40 -6.75 6.34
N PRO A 100 17.78 -7.22 7.43
CA PRO A 100 16.66 -6.50 8.06
C PRO A 100 17.08 -5.11 8.55
N ASP A 101 18.34 -4.96 8.95
CA ASP A 101 18.94 -3.73 9.48
C ASP A 101 19.27 -2.66 8.41
N LYS A 102 19.32 -3.05 7.13
CA LYS A 102 19.79 -2.18 6.04
C LYS A 102 18.76 -1.90 4.96
N LEU A 103 17.68 -2.67 4.89
CA LEU A 103 16.67 -2.48 3.85
C LEU A 103 16.05 -1.09 4.00
N GLU A 104 16.26 -0.25 2.99
CA GLU A 104 15.71 1.10 2.89
C GLU A 104 15.98 1.97 4.12
N ARG A 105 17.13 1.70 4.76
CA ARG A 105 17.43 2.27 6.08
C ARG A 105 17.56 3.79 6.05
N ARG A 106 18.09 4.35 4.96
CA ARG A 106 18.30 5.80 4.84
C ARG A 106 16.96 6.53 4.67
N GLU A 107 16.06 5.97 3.88
CA GLU A 107 14.68 6.45 3.71
C GLU A 107 13.92 6.42 5.03
N LEU A 108 14.00 5.30 5.74
CA LEU A 108 13.34 5.11 7.02
C LEU A 108 13.89 6.06 8.09
N ASP A 109 15.21 6.18 8.23
CA ASP A 109 15.83 7.09 9.20
C ASP A 109 15.44 8.55 8.90
N TYR A 110 15.45 8.97 7.63
CA TYR A 110 14.98 10.31 7.24
C TYR A 110 13.53 10.56 7.66
N LEU A 111 12.61 9.61 7.42
CA LEU A 111 11.22 9.75 7.82
C LEU A 111 11.03 9.73 9.33
N ILE A 112 11.80 8.89 10.05
CA ILE A 112 11.78 8.84 11.53
C ILE A 112 12.22 10.19 12.13
N ASP A 113 13.25 10.81 11.55
CA ASP A 113 13.77 12.10 12.03
C ASP A 113 12.83 13.27 11.69
N ALA A 114 12.12 13.17 10.56
CA ALA A 114 11.27 14.24 10.04
C ALA A 114 9.83 14.25 10.57
N LEU A 115 9.32 13.10 11.02
CA LEU A 115 7.95 12.93 11.47
C LEU A 115 7.83 12.95 13.00
N THR A 116 6.65 13.33 13.47
CA THR A 116 6.30 13.39 14.89
C THR A 116 5.06 12.56 15.16
N PRO A 117 4.69 12.31 16.44
CA PRO A 117 3.46 11.59 16.75
C PRO A 117 2.18 12.20 16.17
N ASP A 118 2.16 13.51 15.92
CA ASP A 118 1.03 14.24 15.33
C ASP A 118 1.03 14.22 13.79
N SER A 119 2.10 13.69 13.19
CA SER A 119 2.24 13.62 11.74
C SER A 119 1.36 12.53 11.13
N SER A 120 0.93 12.78 9.90
CA SER A 120 0.27 11.81 9.03
C SER A 120 1.25 11.22 8.02
N PHE A 121 1.27 9.89 7.92
CA PHE A 121 2.07 9.17 6.93
C PHE A 121 1.18 8.28 6.07
N ILE A 122 1.40 8.32 4.75
CA ILE A 122 0.66 7.49 3.79
C ILE A 122 1.67 6.61 3.03
N ASP A 123 1.42 5.31 3.04
CA ASP A 123 2.27 4.28 2.44
C ASP A 123 1.53 3.65 1.26
N ILE A 124 1.80 4.12 0.05
CA ILE A 124 1.13 3.65 -1.17
C ILE A 124 1.96 2.55 -1.80
N GLY A 125 1.43 1.32 -1.80
CA GLY A 125 2.20 0.11 -2.14
C GLY A 125 2.87 -0.51 -0.90
N ALA A 126 2.14 -0.58 0.20
CA ALA A 126 2.70 -0.93 1.52
C ALA A 126 3.30 -2.36 1.59
N ASN A 127 2.94 -3.26 0.67
CA ASN A 127 3.47 -4.63 0.60
C ASN A 127 3.30 -5.34 1.96
N PHE A 128 4.35 -5.97 2.50
CA PHE A 128 4.31 -6.61 3.83
C PHE A 128 4.37 -5.62 5.02
N GLY A 129 4.47 -4.31 4.74
CA GLY A 129 4.38 -3.23 5.73
C GLY A 129 5.71 -2.64 6.19
N LEU A 130 6.79 -2.72 5.40
CA LEU A 130 8.12 -2.27 5.83
C LEU A 130 8.11 -0.82 6.38
N TYR A 131 7.58 0.14 5.62
CA TYR A 131 7.57 1.55 6.01
C TYR A 131 6.58 1.80 7.14
N SER A 132 5.31 1.42 6.93
CA SER A 132 4.25 1.56 7.93
C SER A 132 4.63 1.00 9.31
N LEU A 133 5.15 -0.22 9.38
CA LEU A 133 5.49 -0.88 10.65
C LEU A 133 6.77 -0.33 11.27
N THR A 134 7.78 0.02 10.47
CA THR A 134 9.00 0.66 10.99
C THR A 134 8.69 2.01 11.62
N LEU A 135 7.87 2.83 10.95
CA LEU A 135 7.46 4.13 11.47
C LEU A 135 6.57 3.99 12.70
N ALA A 136 5.66 3.01 12.73
CA ALA A 136 4.84 2.75 13.92
C ALA A 136 5.68 2.30 15.14
N ALA A 137 6.77 1.57 14.90
CA ALA A 137 7.70 1.09 15.92
C ALA A 137 8.66 2.16 16.46
N ALA A 138 8.90 3.23 15.69
CA ALA A 138 9.74 4.33 16.13
C ALA A 138 9.13 5.06 17.34
N ALA A 139 9.95 5.39 18.34
CA ALA A 139 9.47 6.01 19.59
C ALA A 139 8.72 7.33 19.36
N ASN A 140 9.17 8.13 18.39
CA ASN A 140 8.56 9.40 17.98
C ASN A 140 7.82 9.29 16.64
N GLY A 141 7.53 8.08 16.18
CA GLY A 141 6.86 7.85 14.91
C GLY A 141 5.41 8.35 14.87
N PRO A 142 4.86 8.56 13.66
CA PRO A 142 3.49 9.02 13.47
C PRO A 142 2.48 8.05 14.08
N ARG A 143 1.44 8.60 14.71
CA ARG A 143 0.32 7.80 15.24
C ARG A 143 -0.80 7.59 14.22
N ARG A 144 -0.77 8.32 13.11
CA ARG A 144 -1.74 8.21 12.02
C ARG A 144 -1.03 7.75 10.75
N ILE A 145 -1.04 6.43 10.54
CA ILE A 145 -0.45 5.79 9.36
C ILE A 145 -1.57 5.18 8.52
N LEU A 146 -1.57 5.49 7.23
CA LEU A 146 -2.50 4.93 6.26
C LEU A 146 -1.73 4.09 5.25
N ALA A 147 -1.89 2.76 5.32
CA ALA A 147 -1.23 1.80 4.44
C ALA A 147 -2.18 1.33 3.33
N ILE A 148 -1.74 1.46 2.09
CA ILE A 148 -2.52 1.09 0.91
C ILE A 148 -1.86 -0.08 0.21
N GLU A 149 -2.59 -1.18 0.07
CA GLU A 149 -2.12 -2.38 -0.61
C GLU A 149 -3.31 -3.03 -1.33
N PRO A 150 -3.31 -3.11 -2.68
CA PRO A 150 -4.42 -3.72 -3.40
C PRO A 150 -4.35 -5.25 -3.45
N GLN A 151 -3.17 -5.87 -3.37
CA GLN A 151 -3.02 -7.30 -3.62
C GLN A 151 -3.49 -8.13 -2.41
N PRO A 152 -4.47 -9.05 -2.53
CA PRO A 152 -5.03 -9.80 -1.40
C PRO A 152 -4.00 -10.58 -0.58
N GLU A 153 -3.02 -11.19 -1.23
CA GLU A 153 -1.95 -11.92 -0.55
C GLU A 153 -1.07 -10.99 0.30
N MET A 154 -0.68 -9.83 -0.24
CA MET A 154 0.10 -8.83 0.49
C MET A 154 -0.72 -8.20 1.60
N LEU A 155 -2.00 -7.90 1.36
CA LEU A 155 -2.94 -7.44 2.37
C LEU A 155 -3.02 -8.40 3.56
N ARG A 156 -3.08 -9.71 3.30
CA ARG A 156 -3.10 -10.72 4.37
C ARG A 156 -1.80 -10.69 5.19
N ARG A 157 -0.64 -10.60 4.53
CA ARG A 157 0.68 -10.50 5.19
C ARG A 157 0.83 -9.21 5.98
N LEU A 158 0.45 -8.08 5.40
CA LEU A 158 0.44 -6.76 6.03
C LEU A 158 -0.41 -6.76 7.31
N ARG A 159 -1.67 -7.21 7.21
CA ARG A 159 -2.59 -7.27 8.37
C ARG A 159 -2.07 -8.21 9.45
N PHE A 160 -1.49 -9.35 9.07
CA PHE A 160 -0.85 -10.25 10.02
C PHE A 160 0.31 -9.55 10.76
N ASN A 161 1.21 -8.88 10.03
CA ASN A 161 2.37 -8.20 10.63
C ASN A 161 1.95 -7.02 11.54
N ILE A 162 0.93 -6.25 11.15
CA ILE A 162 0.33 -5.18 11.98
C ILE A 162 -0.19 -5.76 13.30
N SER A 163 -0.97 -6.83 13.23
CA SER A 163 -1.53 -7.50 14.41
C SER A 163 -0.43 -8.09 15.30
N ALA A 164 0.52 -8.83 14.71
CA ALA A 164 1.64 -9.45 15.42
C ALA A 164 2.53 -8.42 16.14
N SER A 165 2.63 -7.21 15.60
CA SER A 165 3.39 -6.09 16.16
C SER A 165 2.60 -5.21 17.14
N GLY A 166 1.28 -5.43 17.27
CA GLY A 166 0.44 -4.63 18.16
C GLY A 166 0.16 -3.21 17.67
N PHE A 167 0.17 -2.98 16.35
CA PHE A 167 0.00 -1.64 15.75
C PHE A 167 -1.36 -1.41 15.09
N ALA A 168 -2.35 -2.27 15.35
CA ALA A 168 -3.68 -2.18 14.76
C ALA A 168 -4.41 -0.85 15.04
N GLU A 169 -4.12 -0.19 16.16
CA GLU A 169 -4.70 1.11 16.51
C GLU A 169 -3.98 2.30 15.85
N ARG A 170 -2.79 2.09 15.27
CA ARG A 170 -1.97 3.14 14.66
C ARG A 170 -1.96 3.11 13.13
N ILE A 171 -2.17 1.92 12.55
CA ILE A 171 -2.08 1.68 11.12
C ILE A 171 -3.46 1.30 10.59
N GLU A 172 -4.04 2.21 9.80
CA GLU A 172 -5.23 1.95 9.01
C GLU A 172 -4.82 1.31 7.67
N VAL A 173 -5.53 0.27 7.24
CA VAL A 173 -5.25 -0.42 5.97
C VAL A 173 -6.43 -0.26 5.01
N ARG A 174 -6.16 0.16 3.77
CA ARG A 174 -7.14 0.21 2.69
C ARG A 174 -6.75 -0.75 1.56
N ALA A 175 -7.71 -1.57 1.15
CA ALA A 175 -7.58 -2.58 0.12
C ALA A 175 -7.99 -2.04 -1.26
N VAL A 176 -7.32 -0.98 -1.70
CA VAL A 176 -7.57 -0.28 -2.97
C VAL A 176 -6.25 -0.02 -3.68
N ALA A 177 -6.28 0.14 -4.99
CA ALA A 177 -5.15 0.68 -5.74
C ALA A 177 -5.24 2.21 -5.79
N VAL A 178 -4.09 2.88 -5.80
CA VAL A 178 -4.02 4.31 -6.14
C VAL A 178 -3.58 4.41 -7.59
N ALA A 179 -4.29 5.21 -8.38
CA ALA A 179 -4.03 5.37 -9.80
C ALA A 179 -4.27 6.81 -10.27
N GLY A 180 -3.89 7.14 -11.50
CA GLY A 180 -4.17 8.44 -12.10
C GLY A 180 -5.66 8.69 -12.36
N GLN A 181 -6.49 7.64 -12.36
CA GLN A 181 -7.95 7.73 -12.53
C GLN A 181 -8.66 6.70 -11.66
N ALA A 182 -9.85 7.07 -11.17
CA ALA A 182 -10.70 6.16 -10.43
C ALA A 182 -11.34 5.10 -11.34
N GLY A 183 -11.62 3.92 -10.79
CA GLY A 183 -12.28 2.84 -11.51
C GLY A 183 -11.87 1.48 -10.99
N THR A 184 -11.62 0.57 -11.92
CA THR A 184 -11.29 -0.82 -11.63
C THR A 184 -10.00 -1.19 -12.35
N LEU A 185 -9.01 -1.70 -11.62
CA LEU A 185 -7.77 -2.20 -12.19
C LEU A 185 -7.75 -3.72 -12.16
N SER A 186 -7.26 -4.33 -13.24
CA SER A 186 -7.03 -5.77 -13.32
C SER A 186 -5.53 -6.02 -13.40
N PHE A 187 -5.02 -6.79 -12.44
CA PHE A 187 -3.69 -7.37 -12.46
C PHE A 187 -3.74 -8.73 -13.15
N THR A 188 -2.87 -8.97 -14.11
CA THR A 188 -2.65 -10.32 -14.64
C THR A 188 -1.71 -11.06 -13.69
N GLU A 189 -2.18 -12.16 -13.09
CA GLU A 189 -1.27 -13.11 -12.43
C GLU A 189 -0.45 -13.80 -13.52
N ASN A 190 0.70 -13.24 -13.88
CA ASN A 190 1.72 -13.99 -14.57
C ASN A 190 3.06 -13.81 -13.85
N THR A 191 3.46 -14.91 -13.21
CA THR A 191 4.80 -15.17 -12.74
C THR A 191 5.83 -14.77 -13.79
N HIS A 192 6.75 -13.88 -13.42
CA HIS A 192 7.88 -13.39 -14.22
C HIS A 192 7.55 -12.43 -15.37
N ASN A 193 7.92 -11.16 -15.16
CA ASN A 193 8.11 -10.07 -16.14
C ASN A 193 6.86 -9.34 -16.70
N ARG A 194 6.77 -8.08 -16.26
CA ARG A 194 6.51 -6.83 -17.03
C ARG A 194 5.11 -6.57 -17.61
N GLY A 195 4.51 -5.49 -17.10
CA GLY A 195 4.33 -4.24 -17.86
C GLY A 195 3.47 -4.31 -19.11
N GLU A 196 2.16 -4.31 -18.92
CA GLU A 196 1.13 -3.66 -19.75
C GLU A 196 -0.22 -4.04 -19.15
N SER A 197 -0.87 -3.14 -18.40
CA SER A 197 -2.26 -3.32 -17.99
C SER A 197 -3.15 -3.14 -19.21
N GLY A 198 -3.34 -4.24 -19.94
CA GLY A 198 -4.17 -4.30 -21.13
C GLY A 198 -4.84 -5.67 -21.24
N LEU A 199 -6.16 -5.62 -21.20
CA LEU A 199 -7.14 -6.63 -21.62
C LEU A 199 -7.47 -7.76 -20.63
N ILE A 200 -8.79 -7.89 -20.48
CA ILE A 200 -9.54 -8.89 -19.71
C ILE A 200 -9.06 -10.29 -20.10
N GLY A 201 -8.22 -10.88 -19.26
CA GLY A 201 -7.96 -12.31 -19.23
C GLY A 201 -8.77 -12.95 -18.10
N GLU A 202 -9.41 -14.08 -18.38
CA GLU A 202 -9.99 -14.91 -17.32
C GLU A 202 -8.89 -15.31 -16.33
N GLY A 203 -9.03 -14.91 -15.06
CA GLY A 203 -8.05 -15.18 -14.01
C GLY A 203 -7.25 -13.98 -13.49
N GLY A 204 -7.49 -12.76 -14.01
CA GLY A 204 -6.87 -11.54 -13.45
C GLY A 204 -7.46 -11.13 -12.09
N LEU A 205 -6.62 -10.70 -11.16
CA LEU A 205 -7.05 -10.08 -9.91
C LEU A 205 -7.60 -8.69 -10.20
N THR A 206 -8.87 -8.46 -9.90
CA THR A 206 -9.52 -7.17 -10.09
C THR A 206 -9.69 -6.44 -8.76
N VAL A 207 -9.27 -5.18 -8.69
CA VAL A 207 -9.36 -4.34 -7.48
C VAL A 207 -9.99 -2.99 -7.80
N GLU A 208 -10.59 -2.38 -6.79
CA GLU A 208 -11.02 -0.97 -6.84
C GLU A 208 -9.78 -0.07 -6.91
N ALA A 209 -9.85 0.95 -7.76
CA ALA A 209 -8.82 1.97 -7.91
C ALA A 209 -9.42 3.36 -7.66
N ILE A 210 -8.71 4.18 -6.90
CA ILE A 210 -9.07 5.56 -6.59
C ILE A 210 -7.89 6.50 -6.87
N THR A 211 -8.15 7.80 -7.03
CA THR A 211 -7.06 8.78 -7.16
C THR A 211 -6.44 9.08 -5.80
N LEU A 212 -5.21 9.61 -5.80
CA LEU A 212 -4.57 10.06 -4.55
C LEU A 212 -5.39 11.14 -3.85
N LEU A 213 -6.02 12.05 -4.61
CA LEU A 213 -6.87 13.09 -4.05
C LEU A 213 -8.11 12.49 -3.36
N GLN A 214 -8.78 11.52 -4.00
CA GLN A 214 -9.91 10.80 -3.39
C GLN A 214 -9.50 10.02 -2.14
N LEU A 215 -8.29 9.43 -2.14
CA LEU A 215 -7.76 8.75 -0.96
C LEU A 215 -7.61 9.72 0.22
N LEU A 216 -7.02 10.90 -0.02
CA LEU A 216 -6.87 11.93 1.00
C LEU A 216 -8.22 12.42 1.53
N ASP A 217 -9.21 12.59 0.65
CA ASP A 217 -10.57 13.00 1.02
C ASP A 217 -11.26 11.94 1.89
N ALA A 218 -11.22 10.67 1.47
CA ALA A 218 -11.81 9.56 2.20
C ALA A 218 -11.16 9.36 3.58
N ALA A 219 -9.86 9.66 3.68
CA ALA A 219 -9.12 9.61 4.94
C ALA A 219 -9.33 10.85 5.82
N GLY A 220 -9.90 11.95 5.31
CA GLY A 220 -9.96 13.22 6.02
C GLY A 220 -8.56 13.81 6.29
N ILE A 221 -7.68 13.77 5.28
CA ILE A 221 -6.32 14.32 5.35
C ILE A 221 -6.25 15.51 4.38
N ASP A 222 -6.25 16.73 4.91
CA ASP A 222 -6.11 17.92 4.06
C ASP A 222 -4.72 18.00 3.42
N GLN A 223 -3.67 17.77 4.20
CA GLN A 223 -2.28 17.74 3.74
C GLN A 223 -1.51 16.67 4.51
N ALA A 224 -0.88 15.73 3.80
CA ALA A 224 -0.05 14.70 4.43
C ALA A 224 1.34 15.24 4.81
N ASP A 225 1.89 14.81 5.94
CA ASP A 225 3.27 15.19 6.32
C ASP A 225 4.32 14.43 5.53
N ALA A 226 4.01 13.19 5.15
CA ALA A 226 4.82 12.41 4.21
C ALA A 226 3.97 11.37 3.46
N ILE A 227 4.30 11.15 2.19
CA ILE A 227 3.74 10.07 1.36
C ILE A 227 4.89 9.29 0.73
N LYS A 228 4.87 7.96 0.88
CA LYS A 228 5.67 7.03 0.04
C LYS A 228 4.79 6.54 -1.09
N ILE A 229 5.34 6.52 -2.31
CA ILE A 229 4.71 5.86 -3.46
C ILE A 229 5.68 4.81 -4.02
N ASP A 230 5.24 3.56 -4.05
CA ASP A 230 5.97 2.36 -4.53
C ASP A 230 4.98 1.37 -5.16
N VAL A 231 4.46 1.68 -6.34
CA VAL A 231 3.39 0.91 -7.00
C VAL A 231 3.84 0.27 -8.31
N GLU A 232 5.15 0.18 -8.53
CA GLU A 232 5.80 -0.58 -9.61
C GLU A 232 5.34 -0.12 -11.02
N GLY A 233 5.32 1.19 -11.25
CA GLY A 233 5.21 1.79 -12.59
C GLY A 233 4.03 2.72 -12.83
N ALA A 234 3.08 2.84 -11.91
CA ALA A 234 1.93 3.76 -12.01
C ALA A 234 2.16 5.12 -11.32
N GLU A 235 3.33 5.33 -10.72
CA GLU A 235 3.73 6.56 -10.03
C GLU A 235 3.56 7.81 -10.90
N PRO A 236 3.98 7.82 -12.18
CA PRO A 236 3.84 9.01 -13.03
C PRO A 236 2.37 9.42 -13.21
N GLU A 237 1.48 8.46 -13.50
CA GLU A 237 0.05 8.72 -13.68
C GLU A 237 -0.61 9.25 -12.40
N ILE A 238 -0.22 8.71 -11.25
CA ILE A 238 -0.71 9.17 -9.94
C ILE A 238 -0.29 10.63 -9.69
N LEU A 239 1.00 10.94 -9.89
CA LEU A 239 1.53 12.29 -9.65
C LEU A 239 0.98 13.31 -10.65
N GLU A 240 0.87 12.93 -11.92
CA GLU A 240 0.31 13.78 -12.98
C GLU A 240 -1.12 14.20 -12.65
N ALA A 241 -1.99 13.24 -12.33
CA ALA A 241 -3.37 13.52 -11.93
C ALA A 241 -3.42 14.34 -10.64
N PHE A 242 -2.63 13.97 -9.63
CA PHE A 242 -2.65 14.65 -8.34
C PHE A 242 -2.18 16.11 -8.44
N PHE A 243 -1.10 16.41 -9.16
CA PHE A 243 -0.64 17.79 -9.34
C PHE A 243 -1.54 18.63 -10.24
N ALA A 244 -2.28 18.00 -11.16
CA ALA A 244 -3.26 18.70 -11.99
C ALA A 244 -4.54 19.07 -11.22
N GLU A 245 -5.01 18.19 -10.32
CA GLU A 245 -6.31 18.33 -9.66
C GLU A 245 -6.21 18.93 -8.24
N ALA A 246 -5.18 18.57 -7.48
CA ALA A 246 -5.07 18.99 -6.08
C ALA A 246 -4.47 20.40 -5.98
N PRO A 247 -5.08 21.31 -5.19
CA PRO A 247 -4.47 22.61 -4.93
C PRO A 247 -3.16 22.43 -4.15
N LYS A 248 -2.16 23.29 -4.39
CA LYS A 248 -0.82 23.21 -3.76
C LYS A 248 -0.85 23.13 -2.23
N ALA A 249 -1.85 23.73 -1.58
CA ALA A 249 -2.02 23.66 -0.12
C ALA A 249 -2.26 22.22 0.40
N ARG A 250 -2.67 21.30 -0.47
CA ARG A 250 -2.90 19.88 -0.16
C ARG A 250 -1.76 18.97 -0.57
N TRP A 251 -0.75 19.51 -1.25
CA TRP A 251 0.41 18.73 -1.65
C TRP A 251 1.19 18.30 -0.42
N PRO A 252 1.66 17.04 -0.34
CA PRO A 252 2.33 16.53 0.83
C PRO A 252 3.62 17.31 1.13
N LYS A 253 3.93 17.49 2.41
CA LYS A 253 5.18 18.21 2.79
C LYS A 253 6.41 17.44 2.33
N ARG A 254 6.31 16.11 2.26
CA ARG A 254 7.39 15.19 1.88
C ARG A 254 6.89 14.09 0.97
N LEU A 255 7.72 13.76 -0.02
CA LEU A 255 7.52 12.62 -0.90
C LEU A 255 8.71 11.68 -0.78
N VAL A 256 8.45 10.38 -0.78
CA VAL A 256 9.46 9.36 -1.07
C VAL A 256 8.98 8.61 -2.31
N LEU A 257 9.77 8.64 -3.37
CA LEU A 257 9.40 8.11 -4.68
C LEU A 257 10.46 7.11 -5.16
N GLU A 258 10.05 6.05 -5.84
CA GLU A 258 10.98 5.23 -6.61
C GLU A 258 11.45 5.99 -7.86
N ARG A 259 12.72 5.81 -8.22
CA ARG A 259 13.27 6.29 -9.49
C ARG A 259 12.98 5.32 -10.61
N LEU A 260 12.43 5.86 -11.68
CA LEU A 260 12.10 5.14 -12.90
C LEU A 260 12.86 5.78 -14.07
N PRO A 261 14.20 5.75 -14.08
CA PRO A 261 15.01 6.47 -15.06
C PRO A 261 14.81 5.97 -16.51
N HIS A 262 14.19 4.80 -16.67
CA HIS A 262 13.80 4.25 -17.96
C HIS A 262 12.58 4.98 -18.57
N LEU A 263 11.82 5.72 -17.76
CA LEU A 263 10.69 6.56 -18.17
C LEU A 263 11.17 8.01 -18.39
N SER A 264 12.07 8.21 -19.34
CA SER A 264 12.65 9.54 -19.67
C SER A 264 11.59 10.65 -19.73
N GLY A 265 11.68 11.64 -18.82
CA GLY A 265 10.77 12.79 -18.75
C GLY A 265 9.45 12.56 -18.00
N ARG A 266 9.11 11.31 -17.67
CA ARG A 266 8.00 10.92 -16.78
C ARG A 266 8.49 10.23 -15.51
N ASP A 267 9.78 10.37 -15.20
CA ASP A 267 10.32 9.89 -13.93
C ASP A 267 9.63 10.65 -12.77
N PRO A 268 9.10 9.95 -11.75
CA PRO A 268 8.36 10.56 -10.65
C PRO A 268 9.14 11.66 -9.91
N VAL A 269 10.45 11.50 -9.77
CA VAL A 269 11.33 12.49 -9.11
C VAL A 269 11.43 13.75 -9.95
N VAL A 270 11.65 13.60 -11.26
CA VAL A 270 11.72 14.74 -12.19
C VAL A 270 10.40 15.51 -12.21
N MET A 271 9.26 14.79 -12.16
CA MET A 271 7.93 15.41 -12.09
C MET A 271 7.74 16.20 -10.78
N ALA A 272 8.15 15.63 -9.65
CA ALA A 272 8.07 16.31 -8.35
C ALA A 272 8.99 17.55 -8.30
N GLU A 273 10.21 17.47 -8.83
CA GLU A 273 11.11 18.63 -8.93
C GLU A 273 10.52 19.74 -9.80
N ALA A 274 9.94 19.40 -10.95
CA ALA A 274 9.25 20.36 -11.82
C ALA A 274 8.04 21.02 -11.15
N ALA A 275 7.39 20.31 -10.22
CA ALA A 275 6.29 20.84 -9.42
C ALA A 275 6.77 21.79 -8.30
N GLY A 276 8.06 21.77 -7.97
CA GLY A 276 8.70 22.66 -6.99
C GLY A 276 9.28 21.96 -5.75
N TYR A 277 9.22 20.62 -5.68
CA TYR A 277 9.89 19.89 -4.61
C TYR A 277 11.41 19.93 -4.76
N ARG A 278 12.13 19.86 -3.65
CA ARG A 278 13.59 19.76 -3.62
C ARG A 278 14.01 18.38 -3.14
N VAL A 279 14.93 17.75 -3.86
CA VAL A 279 15.56 16.51 -3.42
C VAL A 279 16.39 16.77 -2.16
N VAL A 280 16.11 16.03 -1.09
CA VAL A 280 16.87 16.08 0.18
C VAL A 280 17.70 14.83 0.41
N MET A 281 17.34 13.73 -0.25
CA MET A 281 18.09 12.48 -0.18
C MET A 281 17.81 11.61 -1.41
N ASP A 282 18.85 10.92 -1.88
CA ASP A 282 18.76 9.93 -2.96
C ASP A 282 19.61 8.71 -2.60
N THR A 283 19.02 7.51 -2.75
CA THR A 283 19.64 6.24 -2.39
C THR A 283 20.00 5.37 -3.58
N GLY A 284 19.81 5.84 -4.82
CA GLY A 284 19.93 4.98 -5.99
C GLY A 284 18.55 4.54 -6.48
N ARG A 285 17.77 3.91 -5.60
CA ARG A 285 16.44 3.38 -5.93
C ARG A 285 15.32 4.34 -5.56
N ASN A 286 15.36 4.91 -4.36
CA ASN A 286 14.34 5.85 -3.90
C ASN A 286 14.95 7.25 -3.76
N THR A 287 14.10 8.26 -3.85
CA THR A 287 14.44 9.66 -3.59
C THR A 287 13.43 10.26 -2.63
N ALA A 288 13.91 10.95 -1.61
CA ALA A 288 13.09 11.76 -0.72
C ALA A 288 13.16 13.23 -1.13
N LEU A 289 12.00 13.87 -1.18
CA LEU A 289 11.83 15.26 -1.56
C LEU A 289 10.99 16.02 -0.54
N GLU A 290 11.21 17.33 -0.42
CA GLU A 290 10.44 18.26 0.42
C GLU A 290 9.90 19.43 -0.41
N PHE A 291 8.68 19.88 -0.07
CA PHE A 291 8.04 21.04 -0.70
C PHE A 291 8.38 22.35 0.03
#